data_AF-A0A8J3NL13-F1
#
_entry.id   AF-A0A8J3NL13-F1
#
_cell.length_a   1.000
_cell.length_b   1.000
_cell.length_c   1.000
_cell.angle_alpha   90.00
_cell.angle_beta   90.00
_cell.angle_gamma   90.00
#
_symmetry.space_group_name_H-M   'P 1'
#
loop_
_entity.id
_entity.type
_entity.pdbx_description
1 polymer ?
#
loop_
_entity_poly.entity_id
_entity_poly.type
_entity_poly.pdbx_seq_one_letter_code
_entity_poly.pdbx_strand_id
1 'polypeptide(L)' 'MKSLTGVPRCSDTTGDDNRGEQAVFSDGPFVESKEYLAGVWVREAPDLDVALKLAAEQSPVCDRKIGVWPYQ' A
#
# COMPACT_ATOMS: atom_id res chain seq x y z
N MET A 1 -2.44 16.91 -1.06
CA MET A 1 -1.95 15.60 -0.56
C MET A 1 -3.03 15.03 0.34
N LYS A 2 -3.90 14.13 -0.16
CA LYS A 2 -4.93 13.52 0.71
C LYS A 2 -4.23 12.44 1.54
N SER A 3 -4.03 12.73 2.82
CA SER A 3 -3.60 11.75 3.81
C SER A 3 -4.63 10.61 3.86
N LEU A 4 -4.22 9.39 3.53
CA LEU A 4 -5.01 8.17 3.76
C LEU A 4 -4.92 7.76 5.25
N THR A 5 -5.22 8.69 6.15
CA THR A 5 -5.33 8.41 7.58
C THR A 5 -6.61 7.61 7.82
N GLY A 6 -6.46 6.32 8.13
CA GLY A 6 -7.56 5.44 8.54
C GLY A 6 -7.70 4.14 7.74
N VAL A 7 -6.61 3.49 7.34
CA VAL A 7 -6.73 2.12 6.78
C VAL A 7 -7.21 1.18 7.90
N PRO A 8 -8.39 0.54 7.75
CA PRO A 8 -8.92 -0.38 8.75
C PRO A 8 -7.99 -1.58 8.92
N ARG A 9 -8.18 -2.37 9.99
CA ARG A 9 -7.34 -3.55 10.21
C ARG A 9 -7.49 -4.49 9.03
N CYS A 10 -6.42 -5.21 8.68
CA CYS A 10 -6.45 -6.11 7.54
C CYS A 10 -7.52 -7.21 7.68
N SER A 11 -7.89 -7.59 8.91
CA SER A 11 -9.00 -8.52 9.18
C SER A 11 -10.38 -8.00 8.78
N ASP A 12 -10.54 -6.70 8.63
CA ASP A 12 -11.82 -6.05 8.32
C ASP A 12 -11.94 -5.78 6.79
N THR A 13 -11.04 -6.36 5.99
CA THR A 13 -11.02 -6.19 4.53
C THR A 13 -11.86 -7.25 3.85
N THR A 14 -12.41 -6.93 2.67
CA THR A 14 -13.05 -7.90 1.78
C THR A 14 -12.31 -7.88 0.45
N GLY A 15 -11.75 -9.03 0.07
CA GLY A 15 -11.10 -9.22 -1.22
C GLY A 15 -12.11 -9.55 -2.31
N ASP A 16 -11.85 -9.04 -3.52
CA ASP A 16 -12.53 -9.43 -4.76
C ASP A 16 -11.50 -10.05 -5.72
N ASP A 17 -11.89 -11.15 -6.38
CA ASP A 17 -11.20 -11.67 -7.54
C ASP A 17 -12.17 -11.82 -8.71
N ASN A 18 -12.10 -10.87 -9.64
CA ASN A 18 -12.90 -10.83 -10.86
C ASN A 18 -12.10 -11.19 -12.13
N ARG A 19 -11.02 -11.98 -11.99
CA ARG A 19 -10.22 -12.43 -13.16
C ARG A 19 -10.82 -13.67 -13.84
N GLY A 20 -11.77 -14.35 -13.20
CA GLY A 20 -12.52 -15.48 -13.75
C GLY A 20 -13.77 -15.05 -14.51
N GLU A 21 -14.67 -15.99 -14.78
CA GLU A 21 -15.97 -15.69 -15.41
C GLU A 21 -16.95 -14.98 -14.47
N GLN A 22 -16.76 -15.12 -13.15
CA GLN A 22 -17.61 -14.50 -12.12
C GLN A 22 -16.72 -13.94 -11.00
N ALA A 23 -17.14 -12.80 -10.45
CA ALA A 23 -16.49 -12.17 -9.31
C ALA A 23 -16.66 -13.03 -8.05
N VAL A 24 -15.55 -13.32 -7.38
CA VAL A 24 -15.52 -14.05 -6.11
C VAL A 24 -15.11 -13.10 -5.00
N PHE A 25 -15.95 -13.02 -3.97
CA PHE A 25 -15.68 -12.20 -2.78
C PHE A 25 -15.27 -13.08 -1.60
N SER A 26 -14.24 -12.66 -0.88
CA SER A 26 -13.73 -13.33 0.32
C SER A 26 -13.56 -12.33 1.45
N ASP A 27 -13.98 -12.73 2.65
CA ASP A 27 -13.74 -11.93 3.86
C ASP A 27 -12.31 -12.12 4.36
N GLY A 28 -11.71 -11.05 4.88
CA GLY A 28 -10.32 -10.98 5.29
C GLY A 28 -9.34 -10.60 4.17
N PRO A 29 -8.03 -10.60 4.51
CA PRO A 29 -6.98 -10.19 3.59
C PRO A 29 -6.83 -11.14 2.40
N PHE A 30 -6.37 -10.60 1.26
CA PHE A 30 -6.11 -11.40 0.05
C PHE A 30 -5.08 -12.52 0.26
N VAL A 31 -4.06 -12.28 1.11
CA VAL A 31 -3.05 -13.26 1.48
C VAL A 31 -2.74 -13.15 2.96
N GLU A 32 -2.71 -14.28 3.67
CA GLU A 32 -2.22 -14.34 5.04
C GLU A 32 -0.70 -14.13 5.06
N SER A 33 -0.24 -13.09 5.77
CA SER A 33 1.17 -12.73 5.81
C SER A 33 1.56 -12.08 7.13
N LYS A 34 2.87 -11.96 7.37
CA LYS A 34 3.40 -11.29 8.57
C LYS A 34 3.30 -9.77 8.51
N GLU A 35 3.22 -9.19 7.30
CA GLU A 35 3.18 -7.75 7.08
C GLU A 35 2.16 -7.42 5.98
N TYR A 36 1.21 -6.55 6.29
CA TYR A 36 0.15 -6.15 5.38
C TYR A 36 0.39 -4.76 4.80
N LEU A 37 -0.06 -4.52 3.56
CA LEU A 37 0.03 -3.22 2.91
C LEU A 37 -0.99 -2.26 3.55
N ALA A 38 -0.49 -1.26 4.28
CA ALA A 38 -1.31 -0.26 4.95
C ALA A 38 -1.67 0.95 4.07
N GLY A 39 -1.17 1.02 2.83
CA GLY A 39 -1.45 2.12 1.92
C GLY A 39 -0.39 2.27 0.83
N VAL A 40 -0.71 3.05 -0.20
CA VAL A 40 0.20 3.40 -1.29
C VAL A 40 0.08 4.89 -1.60
N TRP A 41 1.20 5.51 -1.96
CA TRP A 41 1.24 6.87 -2.48
C TRP A 41 1.97 6.88 -3.82
N VAL A 42 1.44 7.66 -4.76
CA VAL A 42 2.08 7.95 -6.04
C VAL A 42 2.65 9.36 -5.95
N ARG A 43 3.93 9.52 -6.27
CA ARG A 43 4.63 10.80 -6.20
C ARG A 43 5.60 10.93 -7.37
N GLU A 44 5.64 12.13 -7.95
CA GLU A 44 6.63 12.49 -8.95
C GLU A 44 7.97 12.79 -8.28
N ALA A 45 9.03 12.17 -8.81
CA ALA A 45 10.40 12.42 -8.43
C ALA A 45 11.29 12.41 -9.69
N PRO A 46 12.36 13.22 -9.75
CA PRO A 46 13.26 13.24 -10.90
C PRO A 46 13.96 11.91 -11.15
N ASP A 47 14.28 11.17 -10.08
CA ASP A 47 14.97 9.88 -10.10
C ASP A 47 14.69 9.06 -8.83
N LEU A 48 15.19 7.81 -8.81
CA LEU A 48 15.01 6.89 -7.69
C LEU A 48 15.71 7.37 -6.41
N ASP A 49 16.86 8.05 -6.52
CA ASP A 49 17.60 8.52 -5.34
C ASP A 49 16.84 9.63 -4.60
N VAL A 50 16.20 10.54 -5.34
CA VAL A 50 15.30 11.54 -4.77
C VAL A 50 14.09 10.86 -4.13
N ALA A 51 13.49 9.85 -4.78
CA ALA A 51 12.36 9.11 -4.21
C ALA A 51 12.73 8.39 -2.90
N LEU A 52 13.92 7.79 -2.82
CA LEU A 52 14.42 7.13 -1.61
C LEU A 52 14.66 8.11 -0.46
N LYS A 53 15.23 9.29 -0.74
CA LYS A 53 15.40 10.34 0.28
C LYS A 53 14.06 10.80 0.84
N LEU A 54 13.09 11.06 -0.05
CA LEU A 54 11.74 11.43 0.36
C LEU A 54 11.09 10.32 1.20
N ALA A 55 11.21 9.05 0.81
CA ALA A 55 10.67 7.93 1.58
C ALA A 55 11.32 7.81 2.97
N ALA A 56 12.63 8.04 3.08
CA ALA A 56 13.33 8.04 4.35
C ALA A 56 12.79 9.11 5.30
N GLU A 57 12.45 10.30 4.80
CA GLU A 57 11.82 11.38 5.58
C GLU A 57 10.38 11.04 6.00
N GLN A 58 9.62 10.30 5.18
CA GLN A 58 8.23 9.95 5.49
C GLN A 58 8.09 8.79 6.48
N SER A 59 9.00 7.80 6.44
CA SER A 59 8.91 6.62 7.32
C SER A 59 8.77 6.94 8.82
N PRO A 60 9.48 7.91 9.43
CA PRO A 60 9.26 8.28 10.82
C PRO A 60 7.96 9.06 11.05
N VAL A 61 7.44 9.77 10.04
CA VAL A 61 6.18 10.52 10.14
C VAL A 61 4.99 9.57 10.17
N CYS A 62 5.05 8.49 9.39
CA CYS A 62 3.98 7.51 9.31
C CYS A 62 4.13 6.36 10.32
N ASP A 63 5.28 6.23 10.99
CA ASP A 63 5.65 5.11 11.85
C ASP A 63 5.49 3.75 11.15
N ARG A 64 5.94 3.68 9.89
CA ARG A 64 5.81 2.48 9.04
C ARG A 64 7.04 2.30 8.15
N LYS A 65 7.32 1.05 7.81
CA LYS A 65 8.27 0.71 6.74
C LYS A 65 7.68 1.12 5.38
N ILE A 66 8.50 1.72 4.53
CA ILE A 66 8.09 2.17 3.19
C ILE A 66 8.93 1.42 2.15
N GLY A 67 8.25 0.80 1.17
CA GLY A 67 8.87 0.31 -0.05
C GLY A 67 8.75 1.37 -1.15
N VAL A 68 9.80 1.51 -1.97
CA VAL A 68 9.81 2.43 -3.12
C VAL A 68 10.04 1.61 -4.38
N TRP A 69 9.22 1.86 -5.40
CA TRP A 69 9.35 1.24 -6.70
C TRP A 69 9.10 2.27 -7.80
N PRO A 70 9.89 2.26 -8.89
CA PRO A 70 9.56 3.03 -10.08
C PRO A 70 8.32 2.45 -10.75
N TYR A 71 7.51 3.31 -11.38
CA TYR A 71 6.39 2.92 -12.22
C TYR A 71 6.51 3.61 -13.58
N GLN A 72 5.99 2.97 -14.62
CA GLN A 72 5.99 3.47 -16.01
C GLN A 72 4.58 3.87 -16.42
#